data_AF-A0A7X5DAQ4-F1
#
_entry.id   AF-A0A7X5DAQ4-F1
#
_cell.length_a   1.000
_cell.length_b   1.000
_cell.length_c   1.000
_cell.angle_alpha   90.00
_cell.angle_beta   90.00
_cell.angle_gamma   90.00
#
_symmetry.space_group_name_H-M   'P 1'
#
loop_
_entity.id
_entity.type
_entity.pdbx_description
1 polymer ?
#
loop_
_entity_poly.entity_id
_entity_poly.type
_entity_poly.pdbx_seq_one_letter_code
_entity_poly.pdbx_strand_id
1 'polypeptide(L)'
;VLVPQDKLVAFNETMVKKYEDSFVYEATVVGDTMLALIGFILADERKDDFTMAFANSLVISEVAKKLGGRAYASGMYLTAESEDIFGLDTLKRVAAFKAETDPAGIMNPGKVLPPSLDGKSPAKLIARAIGSARGVAGIGAALGRVLGGRNNEVKPLTDLPNHMEESAFACAECGFCRSKCTVFLPDPWEDNSPRGKWYLIKEYAKGHIPFDVSMVHKLNICTTCKRCEQTCEVSLKMADEYLGAKPYFKQKGFSNAGLAALRGNVLGTGNFWGSDVEALSWHTDDMRFSDTGEIGFWPGCWTQTISKNAAQNAVHLLNAAGIEPVDLGDNGSDICCGFYLFLGGYAEDFEARVVENIKRMNAAGVKQVITPCPACLATFAELYGGIAEAHGLPFDIEFVHSVVVLNELVESGTLDLGAGEPVDVKVTYHDPCHLGRWFNVYEEPRNFIRAVPGVDYEDMRHNRQDSLCCGLVNAFYEIGSVPTSGVARVSEADEVGADYILTACAGCGVQVNNMCVAAQTHARQMDITDLAAKSLGFEVYDSNEAAQAYFAAAVDLLSTSTTIQDQ
;
A
#
# COMPACT_ATOMS: atom_id res chain seq x y z
N VAL A 1 -18.68 22.98 -15.75
CA VAL A 1 -19.71 23.83 -16.39
C VAL A 1 -20.89 24.00 -15.46
N LEU A 2 -21.73 25.02 -15.63
CA LEU A 2 -23.04 25.10 -14.98
C LEU A 2 -24.11 24.59 -15.95
N VAL A 3 -25.00 23.72 -15.49
CA VAL A 3 -26.11 23.15 -16.26
C VAL A 3 -27.41 23.30 -15.44
N PRO A 4 -28.53 23.72 -16.05
CA PRO A 4 -29.81 23.75 -15.33
C PRO A 4 -30.22 22.35 -14.85
N GLN A 5 -30.75 22.27 -13.63
CA GLN A 5 -31.12 20.99 -13.01
C GLN A 5 -32.10 20.18 -13.88
N ASP A 6 -33.08 20.85 -14.50
CA ASP A 6 -34.07 20.23 -15.38
C ASP A 6 -33.52 19.77 -16.73
N LYS A 7 -32.25 20.08 -17.04
CA LYS A 7 -31.56 19.72 -18.29
C LYS A 7 -30.43 18.71 -18.08
N LEU A 8 -30.23 18.19 -16.87
CA LEU A 8 -29.15 17.24 -16.59
C LEU A 8 -29.23 15.99 -17.47
N VAL A 9 -30.43 15.42 -17.66
CA VAL A 9 -30.65 14.23 -18.50
C VAL A 9 -30.21 14.49 -19.95
N ALA A 10 -30.67 15.60 -20.53
CA ALA A 10 -30.32 15.98 -21.90
C ALA A 10 -28.81 16.27 -22.06
N PHE A 11 -28.18 16.86 -21.05
CA PHE A 11 -26.74 17.04 -21.01
C PHE A 11 -26.03 15.67 -21.02
N ASN A 12 -26.44 14.75 -20.14
CA ASN A 12 -25.86 13.43 -20.03
C ASN A 12 -25.99 12.62 -21.33
N GLU A 13 -27.18 12.58 -21.93
CA GLU A 13 -27.41 11.92 -23.23
C GLU A 13 -26.49 12.47 -24.34
N THR A 14 -26.26 13.78 -24.33
CA THR A 14 -25.35 14.42 -25.30
C THR A 14 -23.90 14.04 -25.04
N MET A 15 -23.48 13.92 -23.77
CA MET A 15 -22.13 13.52 -23.41
C MET A 15 -21.87 12.05 -23.77
N VAL A 16 -22.75 11.13 -23.40
CA VAL A 16 -22.66 9.70 -23.76
C VAL A 16 -22.59 9.53 -25.27
N LYS A 17 -23.41 10.24 -26.04
CA LYS A 17 -23.35 10.18 -27.51
C LYS A 17 -22.02 10.66 -28.09
N LYS A 18 -21.32 11.58 -27.41
CA LYS A 18 -20.09 12.20 -27.91
C LYS A 18 -18.82 11.51 -27.43
N TYR A 19 -18.85 10.97 -26.22
CA TYR A 19 -17.69 10.49 -25.49
C TYR A 19 -17.85 9.05 -25.00
N GLU A 20 -18.96 8.38 -25.32
CA GLU A 20 -19.26 7.03 -24.86
C GLU A 20 -19.09 6.98 -23.34
N ASP A 21 -18.28 6.05 -22.84
CA ASP A 21 -18.02 5.86 -21.40
C ASP A 21 -16.78 6.62 -20.90
N SER A 22 -16.13 7.44 -21.74
CA SER A 22 -14.88 8.13 -21.39
C SER A 22 -15.07 9.45 -20.62
N PHE A 23 -16.31 9.96 -20.53
CA PHE A 23 -16.63 11.18 -19.79
C PHE A 23 -17.43 10.88 -18.53
N VAL A 24 -16.86 11.25 -17.39
CA VAL A 24 -17.54 11.19 -16.08
C VAL A 24 -17.57 12.59 -15.47
N TYR A 25 -18.51 12.85 -14.55
CA TYR A 25 -18.56 14.14 -13.87
C TYR A 25 -19.10 14.01 -12.45
N GLU A 26 -18.61 14.88 -11.58
CA GLU A 26 -19.21 15.16 -10.29
C GLU A 26 -20.18 16.34 -10.43
N ALA A 27 -21.30 16.31 -9.72
CA ALA A 27 -22.33 17.33 -9.77
C ALA A 27 -22.60 17.92 -8.38
N THR A 28 -22.49 19.23 -8.25
CA THR A 28 -22.81 19.97 -7.01
C THR A 28 -23.94 20.95 -7.28
N VAL A 29 -24.96 20.96 -6.42
CA VAL A 29 -26.06 21.94 -6.52
C VAL A 29 -25.53 23.35 -6.22
N VAL A 30 -25.80 24.30 -7.11
CA VAL A 30 -25.41 25.71 -6.94
C VAL A 30 -26.65 26.59 -7.12
N GLY A 31 -27.15 27.11 -6.00
CA GLY A 31 -28.43 27.81 -5.96
C GLY A 31 -29.62 26.89 -6.27
N ASP A 32 -30.76 27.49 -6.61
CA ASP A 32 -32.02 26.75 -6.69
C ASP A 32 -32.23 26.02 -8.03
N THR A 33 -31.52 26.40 -9.09
CA THR A 33 -31.83 25.94 -10.46
C THR A 33 -30.66 25.35 -11.21
N MET A 34 -29.43 25.41 -10.68
CA MET A 34 -28.22 25.02 -11.42
C MET A 34 -27.44 23.91 -10.71
N LEU A 35 -26.71 23.14 -11.51
CA LEU A 35 -25.68 22.20 -11.10
C LEU A 35 -24.33 22.66 -11.63
N ALA A 36 -23.32 22.72 -10.76
CA ALA A 36 -21.93 22.77 -11.17
C ALA A 36 -21.42 21.36 -11.45
N LEU A 37 -21.09 21.10 -12.71
CA LEU A 37 -20.51 19.85 -13.16
C LEU A 37 -19.00 19.98 -13.32
N ILE A 38 -18.24 19.19 -12.57
CA ILE A 38 -16.79 19.01 -12.76
C ILE A 38 -16.61 17.75 -13.59
N GLY A 39 -16.23 17.92 -14.86
CA GLY A 39 -16.10 16.82 -15.81
C GLY A 39 -14.66 16.32 -15.92
N PHE A 40 -14.51 15.01 -16.05
CA PHE A 40 -13.27 14.28 -16.27
C PHE A 40 -13.38 13.49 -17.56
N ILE A 41 -12.32 13.53 -18.37
CA ILE A 41 -12.21 12.73 -19.60
C ILE A 41 -10.97 11.87 -19.45
N LEU A 42 -11.13 10.56 -19.66
CA LEU A 42 -9.99 9.66 -19.75
C LEU A 42 -9.14 10.01 -20.97
N ALA A 43 -7.88 10.38 -20.72
CA ALA A 43 -6.90 10.71 -21.74
C ALA A 43 -5.53 10.20 -21.29
N ASP A 44 -4.68 9.82 -22.24
CA ASP A 44 -3.34 9.33 -21.97
C ASP A 44 -2.32 10.29 -22.57
N GLU A 45 -1.50 10.91 -21.72
CA GLU A 45 -0.51 11.91 -22.15
C GLU A 45 0.64 11.35 -22.98
N ARG A 46 0.75 10.03 -23.10
CA ARG A 46 1.68 9.36 -24.02
C ARG A 46 1.19 9.35 -25.46
N LYS A 47 -0.09 9.65 -25.72
CA LYS A 47 -0.64 9.71 -27.08
C LYS A 47 -0.38 11.08 -27.70
N ASP A 48 -0.06 11.07 -29.00
CA ASP A 48 0.20 12.29 -29.78
C ASP A 48 -0.98 13.28 -29.77
N ASP A 49 -2.20 12.77 -29.60
CA ASP A 49 -3.44 13.57 -29.57
C ASP A 49 -3.82 14.09 -28.18
N PHE A 50 -3.06 13.79 -27.12
CA PHE A 50 -3.38 14.21 -25.75
C PHE A 50 -3.55 15.73 -25.62
N THR A 51 -2.65 16.51 -26.24
CA THR A 51 -2.73 17.97 -26.21
C THR A 51 -4.03 18.49 -26.82
N MET A 52 -4.66 17.70 -27.70
CA MET A 52 -5.95 17.99 -28.31
C MET A 52 -7.15 17.61 -27.43
N ALA A 53 -6.96 16.78 -26.39
CA ALA A 53 -8.02 16.43 -25.44
C ALA A 53 -8.63 17.67 -24.77
N PHE A 54 -7.85 18.75 -24.61
CA PHE A 54 -8.36 20.05 -24.15
C PHE A 54 -9.56 20.55 -24.98
N ALA A 55 -9.59 20.31 -26.30
CA ALA A 55 -10.68 20.75 -27.17
C ALA A 55 -12.04 20.17 -26.75
N ASN A 56 -12.05 19.01 -26.07
CA ASN A 56 -13.28 18.41 -25.55
C ASN A 56 -13.93 19.29 -24.47
N SER A 57 -13.13 19.99 -23.65
CA SER A 57 -13.67 20.92 -22.63
C SER A 57 -14.50 22.06 -23.25
N LEU A 58 -14.13 22.51 -24.45
CA LEU A 58 -14.85 23.54 -25.20
C LEU A 58 -16.18 23.00 -25.74
N VAL A 59 -16.19 21.75 -26.24
CA VAL A 59 -17.41 21.08 -26.69
C VAL A 59 -18.38 20.91 -25.52
N ILE A 60 -17.90 20.48 -24.35
CA ILE A 60 -18.70 20.35 -23.14
C ILE A 60 -19.30 21.71 -22.72
N SER A 61 -18.50 22.77 -22.73
CA SER A 61 -18.96 24.14 -22.46
C SER A 61 -20.04 24.58 -23.46
N GLU A 62 -19.88 24.30 -24.74
CA GLU A 62 -20.86 24.65 -25.78
C GLU A 62 -22.19 23.89 -25.58
N VAL A 63 -22.14 22.61 -25.21
CA VAL A 63 -23.36 21.83 -24.92
C VAL A 63 -24.08 22.40 -23.69
N ALA A 64 -23.35 22.71 -22.61
CA ALA A 64 -23.94 23.34 -21.44
C ALA A 64 -24.65 24.66 -21.79
N LYS A 65 -24.03 25.51 -22.61
CA LYS A 65 -24.63 26.78 -23.09
C LYS A 65 -25.89 26.57 -23.92
N LYS A 66 -25.91 25.59 -24.82
CA LYS A 66 -27.11 25.27 -25.62
C LYS A 66 -28.30 24.84 -24.76
N LEU A 67 -28.03 24.30 -23.57
CA LEU A 67 -29.04 23.91 -22.59
C LEU A 67 -29.38 25.04 -21.59
N GLY A 68 -28.93 26.28 -21.82
CA GLY A 68 -29.18 27.41 -20.91
C GLY A 68 -28.18 27.51 -19.75
N GLY A 69 -27.11 26.72 -19.78
CA GLY A 69 -25.99 26.78 -18.86
C GLY A 69 -24.90 27.77 -19.27
N ARG A 70 -23.73 27.65 -18.63
CA ARG A 70 -22.53 28.44 -18.96
C ARG A 70 -21.24 27.79 -18.46
N ALA A 71 -20.08 28.34 -18.82
CA ALA A 71 -18.85 27.99 -18.12
C ALA A 71 -18.96 28.33 -16.62
N TYR A 72 -18.40 27.46 -15.78
CA TYR A 72 -18.43 27.64 -14.33
C TYR A 72 -17.46 28.73 -13.88
N ALA A 73 -16.23 28.69 -14.42
CA ALA A 73 -15.14 29.60 -14.13
C ALA A 73 -14.46 30.06 -15.42
N SER A 74 -13.71 31.15 -15.33
CA SER A 74 -12.79 31.57 -16.38
C SER A 74 -11.48 30.78 -16.32
N GLY A 75 -10.64 30.97 -17.34
CA GLY A 75 -9.29 30.43 -17.44
C GLY A 75 -8.69 30.84 -18.78
N MET A 76 -7.42 30.50 -19.01
CA MET A 76 -6.69 30.85 -20.24
C MET A 76 -7.51 30.66 -21.52
N TYR A 77 -8.27 29.56 -21.58
CA TYR A 77 -9.08 29.18 -22.72
C TYR A 77 -10.52 29.72 -22.72
N LEU A 78 -11.01 30.21 -21.59
CA LEU A 78 -12.37 30.71 -21.38
C LEU A 78 -12.37 32.21 -21.00
N THR A 79 -11.26 32.92 -21.19
CA THR A 79 -11.15 34.36 -20.87
C THR A 79 -12.13 35.23 -21.66
N ALA A 80 -12.55 34.79 -22.85
CA ALA A 80 -13.61 35.44 -23.61
C ALA A 80 -14.98 35.36 -22.91
N GLU A 81 -15.16 34.41 -22.01
CA GLU A 81 -16.39 34.17 -21.24
C GLU A 81 -16.35 34.84 -19.86
N SER A 82 -15.21 35.41 -19.46
CA SER A 82 -15.04 36.03 -18.14
C SER A 82 -16.10 37.08 -17.84
N GLU A 83 -16.50 37.87 -18.84
CA GLU A 83 -17.49 38.94 -18.68
C GLU A 83 -18.87 38.37 -18.33
N ASP A 84 -19.30 37.31 -19.01
CA ASP A 84 -20.55 36.60 -18.72
C ASP A 84 -20.52 35.91 -17.34
N ILE A 85 -19.34 35.53 -16.86
CA ILE A 85 -19.16 34.81 -15.59
C ILE A 85 -19.10 35.76 -14.40
N PHE A 86 -18.33 36.85 -14.49
CA PHE A 86 -18.00 37.72 -13.36
C PHE A 86 -18.59 39.15 -13.47
N GLY A 87 -19.05 39.54 -14.65
CA GLY A 87 -19.46 40.91 -14.95
C GLY A 87 -18.27 41.85 -15.19
N LEU A 88 -18.45 42.80 -16.10
CA LEU A 88 -17.40 43.72 -16.53
C LEU A 88 -16.84 44.58 -15.37
N ASP A 89 -17.69 45.03 -14.44
CA ASP A 89 -17.27 45.90 -13.34
C ASP A 89 -16.36 45.17 -12.35
N THR A 90 -16.64 43.91 -12.05
CA THR A 90 -15.75 43.07 -11.24
C THR A 90 -14.41 42.87 -11.95
N LEU A 91 -14.43 42.58 -13.25
CA LEU A 91 -13.20 42.40 -14.03
C LEU A 91 -12.36 43.67 -14.09
N LYS A 92 -12.97 44.86 -14.20
CA LYS A 92 -12.26 46.14 -14.13
C LYS A 92 -11.59 46.35 -12.78
N ARG A 93 -12.28 46.01 -11.67
CA ARG A 93 -11.69 46.07 -10.32
C ARG A 93 -10.51 45.11 -10.17
N VAL A 94 -10.65 43.87 -10.66
CA VAL A 94 -9.56 42.89 -10.68
C VAL A 94 -8.39 43.37 -11.52
N ALA A 95 -8.64 43.96 -12.69
CA ALA A 95 -7.59 44.51 -13.54
C ALA A 95 -6.83 45.67 -12.87
N ALA A 96 -7.55 46.58 -12.20
CA ALA A 96 -6.94 47.68 -11.45
C ALA A 96 -6.09 47.16 -10.29
N PHE A 97 -6.63 46.23 -9.49
CA PHE A 97 -5.90 45.59 -8.40
C PHE A 97 -4.62 44.89 -8.91
N LYS A 98 -4.73 44.11 -9.99
CA LYS A 98 -3.58 43.44 -10.60
C LYS A 98 -2.53 44.43 -11.10
N ALA A 99 -2.94 45.55 -11.70
CA ALA A 99 -2.01 46.58 -12.16
C ALA A 99 -1.25 47.24 -10.99
N GLU A 100 -1.89 47.37 -9.82
CA GLU A 100 -1.28 47.89 -8.61
C GLU A 100 -0.34 46.87 -7.94
N THR A 101 -0.77 45.61 -7.77
CA THR A 101 -0.04 44.61 -6.98
C THR A 101 0.94 43.75 -7.79
N ASP A 102 0.77 43.68 -9.10
CA ASP A 102 1.61 42.91 -10.03
C ASP A 102 2.04 43.77 -11.23
N PRO A 103 2.79 44.85 -11.00
CA PRO A 103 3.22 45.77 -12.07
C PRO A 103 4.13 45.10 -13.11
N ALA A 104 4.83 44.03 -12.72
CA ALA A 104 5.64 43.20 -13.64
C ALA A 104 4.78 42.22 -14.47
N GLY A 105 3.51 42.02 -14.11
CA GLY A 105 2.58 41.14 -14.81
C GLY A 105 2.96 39.67 -14.76
N ILE A 106 3.62 39.21 -13.68
CA ILE A 106 4.11 37.84 -13.52
C ILE A 106 3.00 36.88 -13.07
N MET A 107 1.97 37.37 -12.39
CA MET A 107 0.92 36.53 -11.81
C MET A 107 -0.17 36.21 -12.83
N ASN A 108 -0.08 35.03 -13.47
CA ASN A 108 -1.11 34.51 -14.40
C ASN A 108 -1.45 35.45 -15.59
N PRO A 109 -0.45 35.94 -16.37
CA PRO A 109 -0.68 36.82 -17.50
C PRO A 109 -1.64 36.19 -18.53
N GLY A 110 -2.66 36.93 -18.96
CA GLY A 110 -3.62 36.50 -19.98
C GLY A 110 -4.59 35.38 -19.57
N LYS A 111 -4.59 34.91 -18.31
CA LYS A 111 -5.39 33.74 -17.89
C LYS A 111 -6.76 34.06 -17.29
N VAL A 112 -7.02 35.30 -16.86
CA VAL A 112 -8.23 35.65 -16.07
C VAL A 112 -9.05 36.74 -16.74
N LEU A 113 -8.39 37.79 -17.21
CA LEU A 113 -9.05 38.96 -17.79
C LEU A 113 -9.35 38.73 -19.29
N PRO A 114 -10.48 39.26 -19.78
CA PRO A 114 -10.81 39.19 -21.19
C PRO A 114 -9.80 39.99 -22.04
N PRO A 115 -9.71 39.74 -23.36
CA PRO A 115 -8.81 40.46 -24.25
C PRO A 115 -8.98 41.99 -24.29
N SER A 116 -10.12 42.51 -23.82
CA SER A 116 -10.40 43.94 -23.68
C SER A 116 -9.67 44.58 -22.49
N LEU A 117 -9.30 43.79 -21.48
CA LEU A 117 -8.67 44.24 -20.24
C LEU A 117 -7.25 43.69 -20.04
N ASP A 118 -6.87 42.63 -20.76
CA ASP A 118 -5.50 42.12 -20.81
C ASP A 118 -5.13 41.71 -22.25
N GLY A 119 -4.27 42.51 -22.88
CA GLY A 119 -3.80 42.29 -24.25
C GLY A 119 -2.96 41.02 -24.42
N LYS A 120 -2.45 40.42 -23.33
CA LYS A 120 -1.73 39.14 -23.33
C LYS A 120 -2.68 37.93 -23.33
N SER A 121 -3.99 38.14 -23.24
CA SER A 121 -4.98 37.07 -23.29
C SER A 121 -4.88 36.29 -24.61
N PRO A 122 -4.69 34.96 -24.56
CA PRO A 122 -4.59 34.15 -25.77
C PRO A 122 -5.97 33.90 -26.41
N ALA A 123 -7.07 34.40 -25.84
CA ALA A 123 -8.43 34.15 -26.35
C ALA A 123 -8.60 34.54 -27.82
N LYS A 124 -7.97 35.63 -28.31
CA LYS A 124 -8.03 35.99 -29.74
C LYS A 124 -7.29 35.00 -30.63
N LEU A 125 -6.16 34.45 -30.16
CA LEU A 125 -5.37 33.45 -30.87
C LEU A 125 -6.10 32.09 -30.89
N ILE A 126 -6.62 31.68 -29.73
CA ILE A 126 -7.42 30.47 -29.53
C ILE A 126 -8.72 30.54 -30.33
N ALA A 127 -9.45 31.66 -30.31
CA ALA A 127 -10.68 31.85 -31.09
C ALA A 127 -10.43 31.82 -32.61
N ARG A 128 -9.27 32.29 -33.08
CA ARG A 128 -8.86 32.16 -34.49
C ARG A 128 -8.55 30.70 -34.84
N ALA A 129 -7.81 29.99 -33.99
CA ALA A 129 -7.49 28.57 -34.19
C ALA A 129 -8.75 27.68 -34.18
N ILE A 130 -9.72 27.98 -33.31
CA ILE A 130 -11.03 27.30 -33.25
C ILE A 130 -11.93 27.72 -34.41
N GLY A 131 -11.92 29.01 -34.78
CA GLY A 131 -12.72 29.56 -35.88
C GLY A 131 -12.38 28.96 -37.24
N SER A 132 -11.10 28.67 -37.51
CA SER A 132 -10.66 27.92 -38.69
C SER A 132 -11.10 26.44 -38.68
N ALA A 133 -11.49 25.89 -37.52
CA ALA A 133 -11.99 24.53 -37.38
C ALA A 133 -13.54 24.44 -37.40
N ARG A 134 -14.27 25.56 -37.47
CA ARG A 134 -15.75 25.60 -37.43
C ARG A 134 -16.42 25.43 -38.79
N GLY A 135 -15.67 25.38 -39.90
CA GLY A 135 -16.20 25.15 -41.24
C GLY A 135 -15.81 23.77 -41.79
N VAL A 136 -16.81 22.93 -42.08
CA VAL A 136 -16.72 21.63 -42.80
C VAL A 136 -16.40 20.38 -41.94
N ALA A 137 -16.23 20.51 -40.63
CA ALA A 137 -16.29 19.40 -39.69
C ALA A 137 -16.38 19.97 -38.28
N GLY A 138 -17.07 19.31 -37.34
CA GLY A 138 -16.92 19.67 -35.92
C GLY A 138 -15.43 19.68 -35.54
N ILE A 139 -15.05 20.48 -34.54
CA ILE A 139 -13.65 20.68 -34.10
C ILE A 139 -12.86 19.36 -34.07
N GLY A 140 -13.46 18.25 -33.59
CA GLY A 140 -12.84 16.91 -33.61
C GLY A 140 -12.57 16.30 -34.99
N ALA A 141 -13.42 16.53 -36.00
CA ALA A 141 -13.27 15.97 -37.36
C ALA A 141 -12.38 16.82 -38.29
N ALA A 142 -12.06 18.06 -37.91
CA ALA A 142 -11.02 18.86 -38.55
C ALA A 142 -9.63 18.50 -38.01
N LEU A 143 -9.54 18.28 -36.70
CA LEU A 143 -8.32 17.84 -36.02
C LEU A 143 -7.89 16.42 -36.38
N GLY A 144 -8.83 15.48 -36.46
CA GLY A 144 -8.56 14.11 -36.92
C GLY A 144 -8.14 14.01 -38.39
N ARG A 145 -8.28 15.07 -39.19
CA ARG A 145 -7.83 15.12 -40.60
C ARG A 145 -6.45 15.73 -40.79
N VAL A 146 -5.96 16.53 -39.84
CA VAL A 146 -4.64 17.18 -39.92
C VAL A 146 -3.54 16.27 -39.37
N LEU A 147 -3.85 15.41 -38.39
CA LEU A 147 -2.90 14.55 -37.70
C LEU A 147 -3.05 13.10 -38.14
N GLY A 148 -2.93 12.83 -39.44
CA GLY A 148 -2.90 11.45 -39.95
C GLY A 148 -1.94 10.56 -39.15
N GLY A 149 -2.51 9.78 -38.22
CA GLY A 149 -1.81 8.94 -37.28
C GLY A 149 -2.85 8.08 -36.57
N ARG A 150 -3.21 6.96 -37.18
CA ARG A 150 -4.16 5.97 -36.66
C ARG A 150 -3.60 5.14 -35.49
N ASN A 151 -2.42 5.48 -34.97
CA ASN A 151 -1.85 4.77 -33.84
C ASN A 151 -2.23 5.45 -32.52
N ASN A 152 -3.44 5.11 -32.06
CA ASN A 152 -3.85 5.30 -30.66
C ASN A 152 -3.18 4.26 -29.72
N GLU A 153 -2.25 3.48 -30.23
CA GLU A 153 -1.45 2.54 -29.44
C GLU A 153 -0.47 3.32 -28.57
N VAL A 154 -0.67 3.19 -27.28
CA VAL A 154 0.30 3.58 -26.27
C VAL A 154 1.50 2.65 -26.43
N LYS A 155 2.67 3.22 -26.73
CA LYS A 155 3.92 2.47 -26.71
C LYS A 155 4.58 2.66 -25.35
N PRO A 156 5.04 1.57 -24.68
CA PRO A 156 5.88 1.69 -23.50
C PRO A 156 7.08 2.59 -23.80
N LEU A 157 7.34 3.55 -22.92
CA LEU A 157 8.47 4.47 -23.02
C LEU A 157 9.73 3.90 -22.36
N THR A 158 9.54 2.96 -21.43
CA THR A 158 10.60 2.33 -20.64
C THR A 158 10.48 0.81 -20.66
N ASP A 159 11.50 0.14 -20.10
CA ASP A 159 11.49 -1.29 -19.82
C ASP A 159 11.14 -1.59 -18.34
N LEU A 160 10.50 -0.64 -17.64
CA LEU A 160 10.08 -0.84 -16.27
C LEU A 160 9.15 -2.06 -16.17
N PRO A 161 9.31 -2.88 -15.13
CA PRO A 161 8.55 -4.13 -14.99
C PRO A 161 7.10 -3.86 -14.61
N ASN A 162 6.28 -4.90 -14.73
CA ASN A 162 4.87 -4.89 -14.35
C ASN A 162 4.12 -3.75 -15.08
N HIS A 163 3.13 -3.16 -14.42
CA HIS A 163 2.36 -2.03 -14.92
C HIS A 163 2.88 -0.67 -14.39
N MET A 164 4.14 -0.59 -13.93
CA MET A 164 4.66 0.60 -13.25
C MET A 164 4.58 1.88 -14.07
N GLU A 165 4.91 1.80 -15.36
CA GLU A 165 4.77 2.95 -16.24
C GLU A 165 3.29 3.36 -16.37
N GLU A 166 2.40 2.41 -16.64
CA GLU A 166 0.97 2.66 -16.78
C GLU A 166 0.37 3.27 -15.50
N SER A 167 0.69 2.71 -14.34
CA SER A 167 0.28 3.22 -13.03
C SER A 167 0.84 4.61 -12.73
N ALA A 168 2.07 4.90 -13.15
CA ALA A 168 2.65 6.22 -13.02
C ALA A 168 1.90 7.27 -13.86
N PHE A 169 1.49 6.92 -15.08
CA PHE A 169 0.69 7.79 -15.94
C PHE A 169 -0.79 7.87 -15.50
N ALA A 170 -1.30 6.86 -14.80
CA ALA A 170 -2.65 6.86 -14.21
C ALA A 170 -2.75 7.66 -12.90
N CYS A 171 -1.63 7.89 -12.20
CA CYS A 171 -1.61 8.65 -10.96
C CYS A 171 -2.20 10.06 -11.15
N ALA A 172 -3.32 10.35 -10.46
CA ALA A 172 -3.98 11.65 -10.50
C ALA A 172 -3.24 12.76 -9.75
N GLU A 173 -2.14 12.43 -9.07
CA GLU A 173 -1.32 13.36 -8.26
C GLU A 173 -2.12 14.15 -7.20
N CYS A 174 -3.28 13.66 -6.75
CA CYS A 174 -4.19 14.37 -5.83
C CYS A 174 -3.63 14.59 -4.41
N GLY A 175 -2.74 13.70 -3.95
CA GLY A 175 -2.04 13.82 -2.67
C GLY A 175 -2.73 13.21 -1.45
N PHE A 176 -3.89 12.55 -1.59
CA PHE A 176 -4.55 11.88 -0.45
C PHE A 176 -3.65 10.83 0.22
N CYS A 177 -2.83 10.14 -0.57
CA CYS A 177 -1.87 9.14 -0.11
C CYS A 177 -0.75 9.70 0.78
N ARG A 178 -0.46 11.02 0.75
CA ARG A 178 0.64 11.64 1.49
C ARG A 178 0.45 11.48 3.00
N SER A 179 -0.72 11.86 3.50
CA SER A 179 -1.06 11.79 4.93
C SER A 179 -1.19 10.35 5.47
N LYS A 180 -1.32 9.37 4.57
CA LYS A 180 -1.47 7.95 4.93
C LYS A 180 -0.14 7.19 4.90
N CYS A 181 0.85 7.67 4.14
CA CYS A 181 2.11 6.96 3.92
C CYS A 181 3.06 7.08 5.13
N THR A 182 3.40 5.94 5.72
CA THR A 182 4.28 5.88 6.89
C THR A 182 5.75 6.17 6.58
N VAL A 183 6.13 6.20 5.31
CA VAL A 183 7.46 6.62 4.86
C VAL A 183 7.53 8.15 4.70
N PHE A 184 6.46 8.76 4.19
CA PHE A 184 6.40 10.21 3.97
C PHE A 184 6.22 11.01 5.27
N LEU A 185 5.42 10.52 6.21
CA LEU A 185 5.18 11.23 7.49
C LEU A 185 6.46 11.58 8.27
N PRO A 186 7.43 10.66 8.47
CA PRO A 186 8.69 10.98 9.14
C PRO A 186 9.62 11.87 8.33
N ASP A 187 9.60 11.75 7.00
CA ASP A 187 10.46 12.50 6.10
C ASP A 187 9.64 13.09 4.93
N PRO A 188 9.02 14.27 5.11
CA PRO A 188 7.99 14.81 4.22
C PRO A 188 8.54 15.45 2.94
N TRP A 189 9.61 14.89 2.38
CA TRP A 189 10.03 15.16 1.01
C TRP A 189 9.10 14.48 0.03
N GLU A 190 8.72 15.19 -1.03
CA GLU A 190 7.65 14.73 -1.92
C GLU A 190 7.98 13.41 -2.61
N ASP A 191 9.25 13.17 -2.90
CA ASP A 191 9.79 11.94 -3.49
C ASP A 191 9.68 10.69 -2.58
N ASN A 192 9.45 10.88 -1.27
CA ASN A 192 9.11 9.79 -0.35
C ASN A 192 7.62 9.46 -0.35
N SER A 193 6.76 10.35 -0.87
CA SER A 193 5.32 10.13 -0.92
C SER A 193 4.93 9.14 -2.01
N PRO A 194 3.80 8.40 -1.87
CA PRO A 194 3.33 7.49 -2.90
C PRO A 194 3.18 8.16 -4.26
N ARG A 195 2.55 9.35 -4.31
CA ARG A 195 2.38 10.09 -5.57
C ARG A 195 3.68 10.64 -6.12
N GLY A 196 4.63 11.04 -5.26
CA GLY A 196 5.91 11.55 -5.71
C GLY A 196 6.77 10.47 -6.36
N LYS A 197 6.68 9.22 -5.89
CA LYS A 197 7.38 8.10 -6.53
C LYS A 197 6.77 7.74 -7.89
N TRP A 198 5.45 7.79 -8.02
CA TRP A 198 4.79 7.71 -9.33
C TRP A 198 5.23 8.85 -10.26
N TYR A 199 5.35 10.07 -9.73
CA TYR A 199 5.88 11.20 -10.48
C TYR A 199 7.34 10.97 -10.93
N LEU A 200 8.21 10.42 -10.08
CA LEU A 200 9.58 10.06 -10.48
C LEU A 200 9.59 9.04 -11.63
N ILE A 201 8.78 7.99 -11.55
CA ILE A 201 8.66 6.99 -12.63
C ILE A 201 8.23 7.66 -13.94
N LYS A 202 7.22 8.53 -13.87
CA LYS A 202 6.69 9.28 -15.01
C LYS A 202 7.74 10.20 -15.64
N GLU A 203 8.52 10.92 -14.84
CA GLU A 203 9.58 11.81 -15.35
C GLU A 203 10.77 11.03 -15.92
N TYR A 204 11.09 9.87 -15.36
CA TYR A 204 12.06 8.95 -15.96
C TYR A 204 11.55 8.43 -17.32
N ALA A 205 10.29 8.02 -17.40
CA ALA A 205 9.70 7.55 -18.64
C ALA A 205 9.70 8.60 -19.75
N LYS A 206 9.59 9.89 -19.39
CA LYS A 206 9.74 11.01 -20.32
C LYS A 206 11.19 11.35 -20.69
N GLY A 207 12.18 10.69 -20.07
CA GLY A 207 13.60 10.96 -20.27
C GLY A 207 14.08 12.26 -19.62
N HIS A 208 13.35 12.81 -18.65
CA HIS A 208 13.72 14.05 -17.96
C HIS A 208 14.72 13.82 -16.82
N ILE A 209 14.71 12.63 -16.21
CA ILE A 209 15.64 12.23 -15.15
C ILE A 209 16.27 10.87 -15.48
N PRO A 210 17.49 10.58 -15.00
CA PRO A 210 18.12 9.27 -15.19
C PRO A 210 17.55 8.21 -14.23
N PHE A 211 17.69 6.94 -14.60
CA PHE A 211 17.49 5.81 -13.69
C PHE A 211 18.78 5.52 -12.93
N ASP A 212 19.00 6.25 -11.84
CA ASP A 212 20.22 6.19 -11.03
C ASP A 212 19.95 5.71 -9.59
N VAL A 213 21.01 5.63 -8.79
CA VAL A 213 20.93 5.17 -7.40
C VAL A 213 19.97 6.03 -6.55
N SER A 214 19.87 7.33 -6.83
CA SER A 214 18.99 8.25 -6.09
C SER A 214 17.53 7.93 -6.36
N MET A 215 17.17 7.76 -7.63
CA MET A 215 15.82 7.36 -8.02
C MET A 215 15.45 5.99 -7.44
N VAL A 216 16.32 4.98 -7.65
CA VAL A 216 16.05 3.61 -7.20
C VAL A 216 15.97 3.52 -5.68
N HIS A 217 16.78 4.29 -4.96
CA HIS A 217 16.68 4.41 -3.51
C HIS A 217 15.29 4.88 -3.07
N LYS A 218 14.77 5.97 -3.66
CA LYS A 218 13.42 6.47 -3.36
C LYS A 218 12.33 5.46 -3.70
N LEU A 219 12.46 4.74 -4.82
CA LEU A 219 11.53 3.66 -5.16
C LEU A 219 11.62 2.50 -4.15
N ASN A 220 12.81 2.19 -3.64
CA ASN A 220 12.99 1.07 -2.72
C ASN A 220 12.35 1.26 -1.34
N ILE A 221 12.29 2.49 -0.82
CA ILE A 221 11.78 2.78 0.54
C ILE A 221 10.25 2.61 0.62
N CYS A 222 9.76 1.38 0.71
CA CYS A 222 8.34 1.09 0.86
C CYS A 222 8.14 0.05 1.95
N THR A 223 7.24 0.33 2.90
CA THR A 223 6.89 -0.62 3.97
C THR A 223 5.92 -1.71 3.52
N THR A 224 5.52 -1.72 2.24
CA THR A 224 4.54 -2.65 1.63
C THR A 224 3.21 -2.76 2.38
N CYS A 225 2.89 -1.75 3.20
CA CYS A 225 1.78 -1.85 4.14
C CYS A 225 0.41 -1.71 3.48
N LYS A 226 0.29 -1.32 2.21
CA LYS A 226 -0.97 -1.08 1.46
C LYS A 226 -1.90 0.02 2.01
N ARG A 227 -1.49 0.81 3.00
CA ARG A 227 -2.33 1.90 3.56
C ARG A 227 -2.61 3.02 2.56
N CYS A 228 -1.66 3.34 1.68
CA CYS A 228 -1.86 4.34 0.62
C CYS A 228 -2.86 3.88 -0.46
N GLU A 229 -3.01 2.58 -0.66
CA GLU A 229 -3.91 2.00 -1.65
C GLU A 229 -5.37 2.11 -1.20
N GLN A 230 -5.63 2.02 0.10
CA GLN A 230 -6.97 2.16 0.69
C GLN A 230 -7.60 3.56 0.48
N THR A 231 -6.78 4.56 0.15
CA THR A 231 -7.23 5.94 -0.13
C THR A 231 -7.00 6.37 -1.57
N CYS A 232 -6.50 5.48 -2.43
CA CYS A 232 -6.18 5.83 -3.80
C CYS A 232 -7.44 5.82 -4.66
N GLU A 233 -7.90 7.00 -5.06
CA GLU A 233 -9.12 7.16 -5.88
C GLU A 233 -9.05 6.50 -7.27
N VAL A 234 -7.83 6.21 -7.76
CA VAL A 234 -7.59 5.49 -9.02
C VAL A 234 -7.06 4.07 -8.79
N SER A 235 -7.13 3.57 -7.55
CA SER A 235 -6.85 2.18 -7.17
C SER A 235 -5.46 1.64 -7.54
N LEU A 236 -4.42 2.48 -7.51
CA LEU A 236 -3.04 2.04 -7.80
C LEU A 236 -2.54 1.03 -6.77
N LYS A 237 -1.87 -0.03 -7.27
CA LYS A 237 -1.35 -1.16 -6.48
C LYS A 237 0.14 -0.97 -6.16
N MET A 238 0.41 0.07 -5.39
CA MET A 238 1.78 0.50 -5.12
C MET A 238 2.66 -0.58 -4.47
N ALA A 239 2.15 -1.27 -3.44
CA ALA A 239 2.91 -2.29 -2.73
C ALA A 239 3.25 -3.45 -3.67
N ASP A 240 2.27 -3.94 -4.43
CA ASP A 240 2.43 -5.08 -5.34
C ASP A 240 3.43 -4.76 -6.46
N GLU A 241 3.27 -3.61 -7.13
CA GLU A 241 4.15 -3.23 -8.24
C GLU A 241 5.58 -2.95 -7.78
N TYR A 242 5.77 -2.33 -6.61
CA TYR A 242 7.11 -2.00 -6.10
C TYR A 242 7.83 -3.22 -5.53
N LEU A 243 7.07 -4.14 -4.92
CA LEU A 243 7.57 -5.42 -4.47
C LEU A 243 8.01 -6.25 -5.70
N GLY A 244 7.15 -6.34 -6.73
CA GLY A 244 7.48 -7.00 -7.99
C GLY A 244 8.62 -6.36 -8.79
N ALA A 245 8.98 -5.10 -8.52
CA ALA A 245 10.08 -4.40 -9.20
C ALA A 245 11.47 -4.69 -8.61
N LYS A 246 11.56 -5.28 -7.40
CA LYS A 246 12.83 -5.52 -6.72
C LYS A 246 13.82 -6.35 -7.56
N PRO A 247 13.41 -7.46 -8.23
CA PRO A 247 14.31 -8.21 -9.10
C PRO A 247 14.84 -7.39 -10.28
N TYR A 248 14.03 -6.51 -10.86
CA TYR A 248 14.45 -5.63 -11.94
C TYR A 248 15.50 -4.61 -11.47
N PHE A 249 15.34 -4.03 -10.27
CA PHE A 249 16.37 -3.15 -9.70
C PHE A 249 17.70 -3.90 -9.53
N LYS A 250 17.65 -5.14 -9.04
CA LYS A 250 18.84 -5.99 -8.92
C LYS A 250 19.49 -6.28 -10.28
N GLN A 251 18.68 -6.61 -11.30
CA GLN A 251 19.16 -6.83 -12.67
C GLN A 251 19.85 -5.59 -13.27
N LYS A 252 19.38 -4.39 -12.91
CA LYS A 252 19.99 -3.11 -13.31
C LYS A 252 21.24 -2.74 -12.49
N GLY A 253 21.70 -3.62 -11.61
CA GLY A 253 22.90 -3.42 -10.79
C GLY A 253 22.65 -2.56 -9.56
N PHE A 254 21.42 -2.55 -9.01
CA PHE A 254 21.12 -1.88 -7.74
C PHE A 254 20.76 -2.90 -6.67
N SER A 255 21.47 -2.86 -5.54
CA SER A 255 21.24 -3.74 -4.38
C SER A 255 20.89 -2.94 -3.14
N ASN A 256 20.46 -3.63 -2.09
CA ASN A 256 20.34 -3.05 -0.75
C ASN A 256 21.34 -3.73 0.20
N ALA A 257 22.16 -2.93 0.88
CA ALA A 257 23.27 -3.43 1.69
C ALA A 257 22.81 -4.30 2.87
N GLY A 258 21.77 -3.90 3.60
CA GLY A 258 21.25 -4.68 4.73
C GLY A 258 20.58 -5.98 4.27
N LEU A 259 19.81 -5.95 3.18
CA LEU A 259 19.21 -7.15 2.60
C LEU A 259 20.26 -8.11 2.03
N ALA A 260 21.42 -7.62 1.60
CA ALA A 260 22.54 -8.47 1.18
C ALA A 260 23.15 -9.24 2.37
N ALA A 261 23.27 -8.61 3.54
CA ALA A 261 23.71 -9.29 4.76
C ALA A 261 22.69 -10.36 5.20
N LEU A 262 21.40 -10.03 5.16
CA LEU A 262 20.31 -10.97 5.47
C LEU A 262 20.24 -12.14 4.49
N ARG A 263 20.51 -11.90 3.20
CA ARG A 263 20.68 -12.97 2.21
C ARG A 263 21.78 -13.93 2.64
N GLY A 264 22.93 -13.40 3.09
CA GLY A 264 24.03 -14.22 3.63
C GLY A 264 23.59 -15.11 4.80
N ASN A 265 22.83 -14.57 5.74
CA ASN A 265 22.27 -15.34 6.87
C ASN A 265 21.33 -16.46 6.39
N VAL A 266 20.38 -16.14 5.50
CA VAL A 266 19.39 -17.10 5.01
C VAL A 266 20.05 -18.21 4.18
N LEU A 267 21.06 -17.89 3.37
CA LEU A 267 21.76 -18.90 2.56
C LEU A 267 22.76 -19.72 3.39
N GLY A 268 23.41 -19.12 4.39
CA GLY A 268 24.42 -19.80 5.21
C GLY A 268 23.82 -20.64 6.34
N THR A 269 22.74 -20.15 6.96
CA THR A 269 22.14 -20.75 8.16
C THR A 269 20.67 -21.08 8.01
N GLY A 270 20.02 -20.76 6.89
CA GLY A 270 18.58 -21.03 6.68
C GLY A 270 17.61 -20.08 7.40
N ASN A 271 18.12 -19.19 8.26
CA ASN A 271 17.29 -18.28 9.06
C ASN A 271 17.75 -16.81 8.96
N PHE A 272 16.86 -15.90 9.38
CA PHE A 272 17.08 -14.45 9.30
C PHE A 272 18.26 -13.97 10.14
N TRP A 273 18.50 -14.60 11.29
CA TRP A 273 19.42 -14.12 12.32
C TRP A 273 20.85 -14.64 12.17
N GLY A 274 21.11 -15.55 11.24
CA GLY A 274 22.43 -16.17 11.13
C GLY A 274 22.76 -17.07 12.33
N SER A 275 21.75 -17.51 13.08
CA SER A 275 21.93 -18.25 14.33
C SER A 275 22.10 -19.75 14.08
N ASP A 276 22.95 -20.41 14.87
CA ASP A 276 23.16 -21.86 14.84
C ASP A 276 21.94 -22.64 15.34
N VAL A 277 21.84 -23.91 14.91
CA VAL A 277 20.67 -24.80 15.12
C VAL A 277 20.28 -24.97 16.59
N GLU A 278 21.24 -24.96 17.52
CA GLU A 278 20.96 -25.11 18.96
C GLU A 278 20.11 -23.96 19.54
N ALA A 279 20.13 -22.77 18.93
CA ALA A 279 19.30 -21.64 19.36
C ALA A 279 17.82 -21.76 18.91
N LEU A 280 17.51 -22.69 17.99
CA LEU A 280 16.22 -22.84 17.32
C LEU A 280 15.26 -23.83 18.00
N SER A 281 15.62 -24.41 19.14
CA SER A 281 14.70 -25.27 19.90
C SER A 281 13.59 -24.41 20.50
N TRP A 282 12.43 -24.41 19.85
CA TRP A 282 11.20 -23.75 20.30
C TRP A 282 10.17 -24.74 20.83
N HIS A 283 10.35 -26.04 20.56
CA HIS A 283 9.52 -27.11 21.07
C HIS A 283 9.53 -27.16 22.59
N THR A 284 8.41 -27.58 23.17
CA THR A 284 8.29 -27.96 24.57
C THR A 284 7.88 -29.43 24.65
N ASP A 285 8.24 -30.11 25.75
CA ASP A 285 8.05 -31.56 25.91
C ASP A 285 6.59 -32.02 25.84
N ASP A 286 5.64 -31.11 26.06
CA ASP A 286 4.20 -31.37 26.10
C ASP A 286 3.47 -31.16 24.75
N MET A 287 4.18 -30.67 23.73
CA MET A 287 3.64 -30.55 22.39
C MET A 287 3.52 -31.89 21.69
N ARG A 288 2.46 -32.02 20.88
CA ARG A 288 2.16 -33.22 20.11
C ARG A 288 2.09 -32.89 18.62
N PHE A 289 2.81 -33.68 17.85
CA PHE A 289 2.91 -33.58 16.40
C PHE A 289 2.67 -34.94 15.76
N SER A 290 2.21 -34.92 14.51
CA SER A 290 2.12 -36.12 13.68
C SER A 290 3.31 -36.20 12.72
N ASP A 291 3.79 -37.42 12.43
CA ASP A 291 4.84 -37.61 11.41
C ASP A 291 4.36 -37.26 9.99
N THR A 292 3.08 -37.50 9.71
CA THR A 292 2.41 -37.21 8.41
C THR A 292 0.96 -36.83 8.65
N GLY A 293 0.36 -36.04 7.76
CA GLY A 293 -1.01 -35.57 7.90
C GLY A 293 -1.34 -34.41 6.97
N GLU A 294 -2.63 -34.09 6.85
CA GLU A 294 -3.11 -33.04 5.94
C GLU A 294 -2.91 -31.63 6.51
N ILE A 295 -2.70 -31.48 7.82
CA ILE A 295 -2.48 -30.18 8.48
C ILE A 295 -1.01 -30.08 8.88
N GLY A 296 -0.29 -29.12 8.30
CA GLY A 296 1.08 -28.78 8.66
C GLY A 296 1.17 -27.49 9.46
N PHE A 297 2.13 -27.40 10.38
CA PHE A 297 2.45 -26.19 11.11
C PHE A 297 3.81 -25.64 10.67
N TRP A 298 3.82 -24.42 10.12
CA TRP A 298 5.03 -23.70 9.74
C TRP A 298 5.32 -22.59 10.77
N PRO A 299 6.28 -22.77 11.70
CA PRO A 299 6.53 -21.78 12.74
C PRO A 299 7.11 -20.48 12.16
N GLY A 300 8.02 -20.57 11.19
CA GLY A 300 8.72 -19.44 10.59
C GLY A 300 9.90 -18.93 11.43
N CYS A 301 10.79 -18.15 10.80
CA CYS A 301 12.13 -17.91 11.36
C CYS A 301 12.17 -17.00 12.59
N TRP A 302 11.18 -16.13 12.75
CA TRP A 302 11.11 -15.21 13.89
C TRP A 302 10.57 -15.88 15.16
N THR A 303 9.62 -16.80 15.02
CA THR A 303 9.03 -17.48 16.18
C THR A 303 9.95 -18.58 16.68
N GLN A 304 10.69 -19.26 15.81
CA GLN A 304 11.67 -20.25 16.28
C GLN A 304 12.84 -19.64 17.08
N THR A 305 13.12 -18.34 16.90
CA THR A 305 14.26 -17.66 17.53
C THR A 305 13.84 -16.73 18.67
N ILE A 306 12.97 -15.77 18.38
CA ILE A 306 12.65 -14.67 19.28
C ILE A 306 11.28 -14.89 19.92
N SER A 307 10.23 -14.92 19.11
CA SER A 307 8.84 -14.98 19.57
C SER A 307 8.38 -16.42 19.70
N LYS A 308 9.11 -17.23 20.49
CA LYS A 308 8.84 -18.67 20.68
C LYS A 308 7.42 -18.93 21.15
N ASN A 309 6.93 -18.09 22.05
CA ASN A 309 5.56 -18.12 22.55
C ASN A 309 4.51 -18.15 21.43
N ALA A 310 4.67 -17.35 20.36
CA ALA A 310 3.68 -17.33 19.28
C ALA A 310 3.56 -18.67 18.54
N ALA A 311 4.68 -19.39 18.35
CA ALA A 311 4.64 -20.73 17.78
C ALA A 311 4.21 -21.77 18.80
N GLN A 312 4.70 -21.67 20.04
CA GLN A 312 4.43 -22.61 21.11
C GLN A 312 2.94 -22.65 21.45
N ASN A 313 2.38 -21.50 21.78
CA ASN A 313 0.99 -21.37 22.16
C ASN A 313 0.07 -21.77 21.00
N ALA A 314 0.42 -21.46 19.75
CA ALA A 314 -0.39 -21.88 18.61
C ALA A 314 -0.49 -23.42 18.55
N VAL A 315 0.61 -24.14 18.75
CA VAL A 315 0.59 -25.62 18.80
C VAL A 315 -0.15 -26.13 20.04
N HIS A 316 0.08 -25.55 21.22
CA HIS A 316 -0.63 -25.94 22.44
C HIS A 316 -2.14 -25.81 22.30
N LEU A 317 -2.62 -24.72 21.68
CA LEU A 317 -4.04 -24.48 21.46
C LEU A 317 -4.62 -25.41 20.39
N LEU A 318 -3.87 -25.72 19.32
CA LEU A 318 -4.26 -26.75 18.34
C LEU A 318 -4.36 -28.12 19.01
N ASN A 319 -3.36 -28.49 19.83
CA ASN A 319 -3.34 -29.73 20.60
C ASN A 319 -4.50 -29.80 21.60
N ALA A 320 -4.86 -28.69 22.26
CA ALA A 320 -6.01 -28.60 23.15
C ALA A 320 -7.34 -28.84 22.39
N ALA A 321 -7.41 -28.43 21.13
CA ALA A 321 -8.51 -28.72 20.22
C ALA A 321 -8.47 -30.13 19.60
N GLY A 322 -7.49 -30.97 19.99
CA GLY A 322 -7.33 -32.34 19.47
C GLY A 322 -6.64 -32.43 18.10
N ILE A 323 -5.98 -31.36 17.64
CA ILE A 323 -5.25 -31.30 16.37
C ILE A 323 -3.75 -31.46 16.65
N GLU A 324 -3.13 -32.47 16.02
CA GLU A 324 -1.69 -32.75 16.09
C GLU A 324 -1.09 -32.51 14.70
N PRO A 325 -0.62 -31.28 14.40
CA PRO A 325 -0.15 -30.94 13.06
C PRO A 325 1.16 -31.65 12.72
N VAL A 326 1.49 -31.74 11.43
CA VAL A 326 2.82 -32.13 10.98
C VAL A 326 3.78 -30.98 11.22
N ASP A 327 4.91 -31.26 11.86
CA ASP A 327 5.92 -30.24 12.11
C ASP A 327 6.73 -29.90 10.84
N LEU A 328 6.39 -28.77 10.21
CA LEU A 328 7.16 -28.23 9.09
C LEU A 328 8.30 -27.32 9.56
N GLY A 329 8.67 -27.38 10.84
CA GLY A 329 9.77 -26.68 11.49
C GLY A 329 10.94 -27.56 11.91
N ASP A 330 10.77 -28.89 12.06
CA ASP A 330 11.75 -29.80 12.70
C ASP A 330 13.06 -30.06 11.92
N ASN A 331 13.12 -29.74 10.62
CA ASN A 331 14.35 -29.92 9.82
C ASN A 331 15.49 -28.92 10.15
N GLY A 332 15.48 -28.32 11.34
CA GLY A 332 16.51 -27.39 11.79
C GLY A 332 16.39 -26.00 11.18
N SER A 333 17.52 -25.41 10.81
CA SER A 333 17.62 -23.97 10.58
C SER A 333 17.04 -23.46 9.26
N ASP A 334 16.53 -24.34 8.41
CA ASP A 334 16.02 -24.02 7.08
C ASP A 334 14.49 -23.89 7.00
N ILE A 335 14.00 -22.79 7.56
CA ILE A 335 12.56 -22.50 7.73
C ILE A 335 12.20 -21.06 7.34
N CYS A 336 13.02 -20.46 6.46
CA CYS A 336 12.71 -19.16 5.87
C CYS A 336 11.67 -19.32 4.74
N CYS A 337 10.59 -18.54 4.80
CA CYS A 337 9.61 -18.48 3.70
C CYS A 337 10.16 -17.82 2.42
N GLY A 338 11.30 -17.12 2.50
CA GLY A 338 11.93 -16.43 1.38
C GLY A 338 11.59 -14.94 1.25
N PHE A 339 10.70 -14.39 2.09
CA PHE A 339 10.26 -12.98 2.01
C PHE A 339 11.42 -11.97 1.90
N TYR A 340 12.49 -12.14 2.68
CA TYR A 340 13.64 -11.23 2.67
C TYR A 340 14.51 -11.36 1.42
N LEU A 341 14.58 -12.56 0.82
CA LEU A 341 15.24 -12.76 -0.47
C LEU A 341 14.47 -12.00 -1.56
N PHE A 342 13.15 -12.07 -1.50
CA PHE A 342 12.26 -11.34 -2.39
C PHE A 342 12.38 -9.81 -2.22
N LEU A 343 12.36 -9.30 -0.98
CA LEU A 343 12.56 -7.86 -0.69
C LEU A 343 13.90 -7.32 -1.23
N GLY A 344 14.94 -8.17 -1.26
CA GLY A 344 16.26 -7.85 -1.80
C GLY A 344 16.38 -7.97 -3.32
N GLY A 345 15.33 -8.45 -4.01
CA GLY A 345 15.37 -8.70 -5.45
C GLY A 345 16.20 -9.92 -5.85
N TYR A 346 16.48 -10.84 -4.94
CA TYR A 346 17.29 -12.04 -5.18
C TYR A 346 16.43 -13.17 -5.76
N ALA A 347 15.98 -13.00 -7.01
CA ALA A 347 15.02 -13.88 -7.66
C ALA A 347 15.43 -15.36 -7.67
N GLU A 348 16.68 -15.67 -8.05
CA GLU A 348 17.16 -17.05 -8.12
C GLU A 348 17.19 -17.73 -6.74
N ASP A 349 17.67 -17.03 -5.70
CA ASP A 349 17.71 -17.57 -4.34
C ASP A 349 16.30 -17.74 -3.77
N PHE A 350 15.41 -16.78 -4.05
CA PHE A 350 14.02 -16.87 -3.65
C PHE A 350 13.33 -18.07 -4.30
N GLU A 351 13.50 -18.24 -5.61
CA GLU A 351 12.95 -19.34 -6.38
C GLU A 351 13.43 -20.70 -5.86
N ALA A 352 14.74 -20.84 -5.62
CA ALA A 352 15.30 -22.06 -5.03
C ALA A 352 14.66 -22.38 -3.66
N ARG A 353 14.50 -21.37 -2.81
CA ARG A 353 13.87 -21.52 -1.49
C ARG A 353 12.41 -21.95 -1.59
N VAL A 354 11.64 -21.35 -2.49
CA VAL A 354 10.23 -21.70 -2.73
C VAL A 354 10.10 -23.16 -3.17
N VAL A 355 10.91 -23.58 -4.14
CA VAL A 355 10.90 -24.95 -4.67
C VAL A 355 11.18 -25.97 -3.57
N GLU A 356 12.15 -25.70 -2.70
CA GLU A 356 12.46 -26.56 -1.56
C GLU A 356 11.31 -26.65 -0.55
N ASN A 357 10.74 -25.51 -0.17
CA ASN A 357 9.63 -25.46 0.77
C ASN A 357 8.39 -26.20 0.26
N ILE A 358 8.05 -26.05 -1.02
CA ILE A 358 6.93 -26.79 -1.66
C ILE A 358 7.20 -28.29 -1.65
N LYS A 359 8.42 -28.73 -1.99
CA LYS A 359 8.80 -30.15 -1.93
C LYS A 359 8.66 -30.71 -0.52
N ARG A 360 9.07 -29.95 0.49
CA ARG A 360 8.92 -30.33 1.91
C ARG A 360 7.45 -30.51 2.29
N MET A 361 6.61 -29.53 1.99
CA MET A 361 5.18 -29.58 2.27
C MET A 361 4.52 -30.78 1.58
N ASN A 362 4.78 -30.97 0.28
CA ASN A 362 4.25 -32.10 -0.49
C ASN A 362 4.72 -33.46 0.05
N ALA A 363 5.99 -33.57 0.47
CA ALA A 363 6.53 -34.81 1.04
C ALA A 363 5.88 -35.18 2.38
N ALA A 364 5.50 -34.18 3.17
CA ALA A 364 4.74 -34.35 4.42
C ALA A 364 3.25 -34.70 4.20
N GLY A 365 2.75 -34.58 2.97
CA GLY A 365 1.36 -34.85 2.62
C GLY A 365 0.38 -33.75 3.04
N VAL A 366 0.88 -32.54 3.37
CA VAL A 366 0.04 -31.46 3.87
C VAL A 366 -0.81 -30.85 2.76
N LYS A 367 -2.04 -30.49 3.11
CA LYS A 367 -3.04 -29.81 2.29
C LYS A 367 -3.39 -28.43 2.84
N GLN A 368 -3.15 -28.23 4.12
CA GLN A 368 -3.25 -26.93 4.77
C GLN A 368 -1.99 -26.67 5.57
N VAL A 369 -1.45 -25.45 5.48
CA VAL A 369 -0.30 -24.99 6.27
C VAL A 369 -0.72 -23.81 7.12
N ILE A 370 -0.62 -24.01 8.44
CA ILE A 370 -0.91 -23.02 9.46
C ILE A 370 0.40 -22.31 9.83
N THR A 371 0.40 -20.97 9.87
CA THR A 371 1.56 -20.19 10.32
C THR A 371 1.18 -19.01 11.23
N PRO A 372 1.94 -18.71 12.29
CA PRO A 372 1.73 -17.54 13.15
C PRO A 372 2.39 -16.26 12.60
N CYS A 373 2.91 -16.29 11.38
CA CYS A 373 3.64 -15.18 10.78
C CYS A 373 2.90 -14.64 9.54
N PRO A 374 2.34 -13.42 9.59
CA PRO A 374 1.68 -12.80 8.43
C PRO A 374 2.59 -12.60 7.22
N ALA A 375 3.90 -12.38 7.42
CA ALA A 375 4.84 -12.27 6.29
C ALA A 375 5.05 -13.63 5.61
N CYS A 376 5.08 -14.73 6.37
CA CYS A 376 5.10 -16.07 5.80
C CYS A 376 3.82 -16.35 5.01
N LEU A 377 2.64 -16.04 5.57
CA LEU A 377 1.37 -16.16 4.87
C LEU A 377 1.36 -15.34 3.57
N ALA A 378 1.77 -14.07 3.62
CA ALA A 378 1.89 -13.21 2.44
C ALA A 378 2.78 -13.82 1.35
N THR A 379 3.93 -14.34 1.74
CA THR A 379 4.86 -14.98 0.78
C THR A 379 4.32 -16.28 0.21
N PHE A 380 3.70 -17.14 1.01
CA PHE A 380 3.14 -18.40 0.54
C PHE A 380 1.94 -18.18 -0.39
N ALA A 381 0.96 -17.37 0.05
CA ALA A 381 -0.28 -17.18 -0.68
C ALA A 381 -0.09 -16.38 -1.98
N GLU A 382 0.78 -15.36 -1.97
CA GLU A 382 0.90 -14.44 -3.12
C GLU A 382 2.02 -14.81 -4.10
N LEU A 383 3.09 -15.45 -3.63
CA LEU A 383 4.33 -15.58 -4.42
C LEU A 383 4.69 -17.02 -4.81
N TYR A 384 4.19 -18.04 -4.10
CA TYR A 384 4.60 -19.43 -4.37
C TYR A 384 3.91 -20.02 -5.60
N GLY A 385 2.64 -19.68 -5.84
CA GLY A 385 1.83 -20.30 -6.91
C GLY A 385 2.46 -20.18 -8.30
N GLY A 386 2.92 -18.98 -8.67
CA GLY A 386 3.55 -18.75 -9.97
C GLY A 386 4.87 -19.52 -10.15
N ILE A 387 5.65 -19.69 -9.07
CA ILE A 387 6.89 -20.46 -9.09
C ILE A 387 6.57 -21.97 -9.17
N ALA A 388 5.57 -22.43 -8.43
CA ALA A 388 5.13 -23.81 -8.48
C ALA A 388 4.69 -24.21 -9.89
N GLU A 389 3.90 -23.36 -10.55
CA GLU A 389 3.45 -23.54 -11.93
C GLU A 389 4.64 -23.60 -12.90
N ALA A 390 5.57 -22.65 -12.80
CA ALA A 390 6.75 -22.58 -13.66
C ALA A 390 7.65 -23.83 -13.56
N HIS A 391 7.68 -24.48 -12.39
CA HIS A 391 8.46 -25.71 -12.14
C HIS A 391 7.65 -27.01 -12.27
N GLY A 392 6.35 -26.94 -12.58
CA GLY A 392 5.47 -28.10 -12.64
C GLY A 392 5.33 -28.84 -11.31
N LEU A 393 5.43 -28.12 -10.18
CA LEU A 393 5.29 -28.68 -8.85
C LEU A 393 3.79 -28.77 -8.47
N PRO A 394 3.34 -29.87 -7.84
CA PRO A 394 2.02 -29.92 -7.23
C PRO A 394 1.87 -28.81 -6.19
N PHE A 395 0.83 -27.99 -6.32
CA PHE A 395 0.58 -26.86 -5.43
C PHE A 395 -0.91 -26.77 -5.13
N ASP A 396 -1.36 -27.74 -4.33
CA ASP A 396 -2.72 -27.85 -3.80
C ASP A 396 -2.62 -27.78 -2.27
N ILE A 397 -2.18 -26.60 -1.80
CA ILE A 397 -1.92 -26.30 -0.39
C ILE A 397 -2.61 -24.99 -0.06
N GLU A 398 -3.50 -25.02 0.92
CA GLU A 398 -4.07 -23.82 1.53
C GLU A 398 -3.12 -23.25 2.58
N PHE A 399 -2.89 -21.94 2.57
CA PHE A 399 -2.10 -21.26 3.58
C PHE A 399 -3.00 -20.38 4.43
N VAL A 400 -2.93 -20.55 5.75
CA VAL A 400 -3.80 -19.84 6.69
C VAL A 400 -3.02 -19.34 7.90
N HIS A 401 -3.42 -18.19 8.44
CA HIS A 401 -2.84 -17.68 9.66
C HIS A 401 -3.37 -18.45 10.88
N SER A 402 -2.51 -18.72 11.88
CA SER A 402 -2.90 -19.45 13.09
C SER A 402 -4.12 -18.85 13.79
N VAL A 403 -4.18 -17.52 13.92
CA VAL A 403 -5.31 -16.83 14.57
C VAL A 403 -6.66 -17.08 13.89
N VAL A 404 -6.69 -17.31 12.57
CA VAL A 404 -7.94 -17.58 11.83
C VAL A 404 -8.44 -18.97 12.20
N VAL A 405 -7.56 -19.98 12.12
CA VAL A 405 -7.89 -21.36 12.51
C VAL A 405 -8.29 -21.43 13.99
N LEU A 406 -7.54 -20.78 14.88
CA LEU A 406 -7.84 -20.77 16.30
C LEU A 406 -9.19 -20.10 16.58
N ASN A 407 -9.52 -18.99 15.90
CA ASN A 407 -10.83 -18.37 16.02
C ASN A 407 -11.95 -19.29 15.53
N GLU A 408 -11.78 -19.98 14.40
CA GLU A 408 -12.76 -20.95 13.89
C GLU A 408 -12.99 -22.12 14.87
N LEU A 409 -11.93 -22.60 15.52
CA LEU A 409 -12.02 -23.64 16.55
C LEU A 409 -12.78 -23.14 17.80
N VAL A 410 -12.62 -21.87 18.16
CA VAL A 410 -13.38 -21.23 19.24
C VAL A 410 -14.86 -21.08 18.85
N GLU A 411 -15.15 -20.54 17.66
CA GLU A 411 -16.51 -20.31 17.19
C GLU A 411 -17.31 -21.61 17.00
N SER A 412 -16.63 -22.69 16.59
CA SER A 412 -17.22 -24.03 16.52
C SER A 412 -17.43 -24.71 17.87
N GLY A 413 -16.81 -24.20 18.94
CA GLY A 413 -16.80 -24.82 20.27
C GLY A 413 -15.84 -26.00 20.42
N THR A 414 -14.96 -26.23 19.44
CA THR A 414 -13.92 -27.29 19.51
C THR A 414 -12.80 -26.89 20.49
N LEU A 415 -12.49 -25.59 20.55
CA LEU A 415 -11.59 -25.00 21.54
C LEU A 415 -12.40 -24.12 22.49
N ASP A 416 -12.66 -24.60 23.70
CA ASP A 416 -13.41 -23.86 24.71
C ASP A 416 -12.48 -22.97 25.56
N LEU A 417 -12.28 -21.72 25.14
CA LEU A 417 -11.54 -20.73 25.92
C LEU A 417 -12.34 -20.19 27.11
N GLY A 418 -13.67 -20.31 27.09
CA GLY A 418 -14.56 -19.82 28.16
C GLY A 418 -14.48 -20.65 29.44
N ALA A 419 -13.98 -21.88 29.34
CA ALA A 419 -13.71 -22.76 30.47
C ALA A 419 -12.36 -22.50 31.16
N GLY A 420 -11.52 -21.61 30.63
CA GLY A 420 -10.24 -21.24 31.22
C GLY A 420 -10.37 -20.26 32.39
N GLU A 421 -9.24 -20.01 33.07
CA GLU A 421 -9.15 -19.05 34.16
C GLU A 421 -9.14 -17.60 33.65
N PRO A 422 -9.82 -16.66 34.33
CA PRO A 422 -9.79 -15.25 33.96
C PRO A 422 -8.37 -14.66 33.95
N VAL A 423 -8.04 -13.87 32.92
CA VAL A 423 -6.71 -13.21 32.81
C VAL A 423 -6.73 -11.77 33.36
N ASP A 424 -7.90 -11.19 33.62
CA ASP A 424 -8.13 -9.88 34.28
C ASP A 424 -7.16 -8.74 33.88
N VAL A 425 -7.08 -8.47 32.57
CA VAL A 425 -6.21 -7.44 31.98
C VAL A 425 -6.98 -6.56 31.01
N LYS A 426 -6.59 -5.27 30.90
CA LYS A 426 -7.05 -4.41 29.82
C LYS A 426 -6.11 -4.51 28.62
N VAL A 427 -6.65 -4.82 27.44
CA VAL A 427 -5.86 -5.04 26.23
C VAL A 427 -6.38 -4.26 25.04
N THR A 428 -5.47 -3.98 24.10
CA THR A 428 -5.81 -3.48 22.77
C THR A 428 -5.13 -4.35 21.71
N TYR A 429 -5.44 -4.13 20.43
CA TYR A 429 -4.92 -4.93 19.33
C TYR A 429 -4.28 -4.08 18.24
N HIS A 430 -3.06 -4.45 17.86
CA HIS A 430 -2.38 -3.96 16.67
C HIS A 430 -2.72 -4.85 15.47
N ASP A 431 -3.47 -4.31 14.51
CA ASP A 431 -3.71 -4.99 13.22
C ASP A 431 -2.43 -5.03 12.37
N PRO A 432 -1.80 -6.20 12.16
CA PRO A 432 -0.61 -6.31 11.32
C PRO A 432 -0.99 -6.06 9.85
N CYS A 433 -0.18 -5.27 9.13
CA CYS A 433 -0.52 -4.90 7.76
C CYS A 433 -0.65 -6.11 6.83
N HIS A 434 0.26 -7.08 6.90
CA HIS A 434 0.25 -8.32 6.10
C HIS A 434 -0.84 -9.32 6.51
N LEU A 435 -1.64 -9.04 7.55
CA LEU A 435 -2.79 -9.87 7.93
C LEU A 435 -4.09 -9.14 7.57
N GLY A 436 -4.22 -7.89 8.02
CA GLY A 436 -5.39 -7.07 7.76
C GLY A 436 -5.50 -6.59 6.31
N ARG A 437 -4.58 -5.73 5.84
CA ARG A 437 -4.73 -5.10 4.51
C ARG A 437 -4.44 -6.02 3.33
N TRP A 438 -3.78 -7.15 3.58
CA TRP A 438 -3.49 -8.15 2.55
C TRP A 438 -4.57 -9.23 2.49
N PHE A 439 -5.05 -9.72 3.64
CA PHE A 439 -5.98 -10.87 3.69
C PHE A 439 -7.35 -10.55 4.30
N ASN A 440 -7.62 -9.29 4.65
CA ASN A 440 -8.86 -8.83 5.25
C ASN A 440 -9.21 -9.52 6.58
N VAL A 441 -8.21 -10.03 7.30
CA VAL A 441 -8.37 -10.66 8.62
C VAL A 441 -8.35 -9.56 9.68
N TYR A 442 -9.51 -9.26 10.25
CA TYR A 442 -9.72 -8.18 11.20
C TYR A 442 -10.61 -8.59 12.37
N GLU A 443 -11.71 -9.30 12.11
CA GLU A 443 -12.64 -9.64 13.18
C GLU A 443 -12.23 -10.93 13.90
N GLU A 444 -11.56 -11.86 13.22
CA GLU A 444 -11.09 -13.13 13.77
C GLU A 444 -10.16 -12.93 14.98
N PRO A 445 -9.13 -12.05 14.94
CA PRO A 445 -8.34 -11.76 16.12
C PRO A 445 -9.17 -11.14 17.27
N ARG A 446 -10.16 -10.31 16.95
CA ARG A 446 -10.99 -9.61 17.95
C ARG A 446 -11.97 -10.56 18.62
N ASN A 447 -12.56 -11.47 17.85
CA ASN A 447 -13.43 -12.53 18.37
C ASN A 447 -12.64 -13.47 19.27
N PHE A 448 -11.45 -13.89 18.82
CA PHE A 448 -10.53 -14.70 19.62
C PHE A 448 -10.15 -14.04 20.96
N ILE A 449 -9.82 -12.75 20.96
CA ILE A 449 -9.53 -12.00 22.20
C ILE A 449 -10.72 -12.01 23.17
N ARG A 450 -11.93 -11.72 22.66
CA ARG A 450 -13.15 -11.64 23.49
C ARG A 450 -13.63 -12.98 24.04
N ALA A 451 -13.18 -14.09 23.46
CA ALA A 451 -13.51 -15.41 23.94
C ALA A 451 -12.73 -15.79 25.23
N VAL A 452 -11.66 -15.06 25.55
CA VAL A 452 -10.88 -15.29 26.77
C VAL A 452 -11.56 -14.61 27.97
N PRO A 453 -11.86 -15.33 29.07
CA PRO A 453 -12.52 -14.76 30.24
C PRO A 453 -11.66 -13.69 30.94
N GLY A 454 -12.32 -12.67 31.49
CA GLY A 454 -11.69 -11.59 32.25
C GLY A 454 -11.00 -10.51 31.42
N VAL A 455 -10.94 -10.65 30.08
CA VAL A 455 -10.29 -9.65 29.22
C VAL A 455 -11.20 -8.42 29.01
N ASP A 456 -10.67 -7.23 29.31
CA ASP A 456 -11.26 -5.94 28.92
C ASP A 456 -10.59 -5.46 27.62
N TYR A 457 -11.30 -5.53 26.50
CA TYR A 457 -10.75 -5.22 25.17
C TYR A 457 -11.28 -3.90 24.60
N GLU A 458 -10.37 -3.02 24.17
CA GLU A 458 -10.69 -1.78 23.48
C GLU A 458 -9.81 -1.56 22.24
N ASP A 459 -10.42 -1.19 21.12
CA ASP A 459 -9.71 -0.85 19.88
C ASP A 459 -9.01 0.53 20.00
N MET A 460 -7.77 0.64 19.52
CA MET A 460 -7.10 1.93 19.32
C MET A 460 -7.84 2.80 18.28
N ARG A 461 -7.62 4.12 18.33
CA ARG A 461 -8.21 5.09 17.37
C ARG A 461 -8.02 4.67 15.91
N HIS A 462 -6.80 4.30 15.53
CA HIS A 462 -6.55 3.73 14.21
C HIS A 462 -6.52 2.22 14.31
N ASN A 463 -7.53 1.57 13.75
CA ASN A 463 -7.67 0.12 13.73
C ASN A 463 -8.11 -0.35 12.32
N ARG A 464 -8.17 -1.67 12.15
CA ARG A 464 -8.52 -2.35 10.90
C ARG A 464 -7.71 -1.80 9.72
N GLN A 465 -8.37 -1.48 8.60
CA GLN A 465 -7.72 -0.96 7.40
C GLN A 465 -6.97 0.37 7.62
N ASP A 466 -7.33 1.15 8.65
CA ASP A 466 -6.67 2.42 8.96
C ASP A 466 -5.53 2.29 9.98
N SER A 467 -5.25 1.10 10.53
CA SER A 467 -4.16 0.84 11.47
C SER A 467 -2.81 1.36 10.95
N LEU A 468 -2.01 2.02 11.80
CA LEU A 468 -0.66 2.47 11.42
C LEU A 468 0.31 1.30 11.34
N CYS A 469 1.32 1.42 10.48
CA CYS A 469 2.42 0.45 10.40
C CYS A 469 3.26 0.48 11.69
N CYS A 470 3.73 -0.69 12.15
CA CYS A 470 4.67 -0.79 13.26
C CYS A 470 6.05 -0.18 12.92
N GLY A 471 6.38 -0.08 11.63
CA GLY A 471 7.63 0.50 11.11
C GLY A 471 8.71 -0.50 10.73
N LEU A 472 8.61 -1.78 11.14
CA LEU A 472 9.70 -2.76 11.03
C LEU A 472 10.31 -2.87 9.62
N VAL A 473 9.47 -3.01 8.57
CA VAL A 473 9.95 -3.19 7.19
C VAL A 473 10.80 -2.00 6.71
N ASN A 474 10.57 -0.80 7.27
CA ASN A 474 11.37 0.36 6.88
C ASN A 474 12.80 0.28 7.38
N ALA A 475 13.10 -0.54 8.40
CA ALA A 475 14.46 -0.74 8.89
C ALA A 475 15.40 -1.27 7.80
N PHE A 476 14.87 -1.98 6.80
CA PHE A 476 15.67 -2.47 5.67
C PHE A 476 16.07 -1.39 4.68
N TYR A 477 15.44 -0.21 4.70
CA TYR A 477 15.67 0.84 3.71
C TYR A 477 16.10 2.16 4.32
N GLU A 478 15.46 2.57 5.42
CA GLU A 478 15.62 3.88 6.09
C GLU A 478 15.32 3.76 7.59
N ILE A 479 16.28 3.24 8.36
CA ILE A 479 16.10 2.94 9.78
C ILE A 479 15.72 4.18 10.63
N GLY A 480 16.19 5.38 10.26
CA GLY A 480 15.94 6.61 11.02
C GLY A 480 14.46 7.01 11.09
N SER A 481 13.64 6.50 10.19
CA SER A 481 12.20 6.80 10.11
C SER A 481 11.32 5.79 10.85
N VAL A 482 11.89 4.66 11.29
CA VAL A 482 11.21 3.58 12.01
C VAL A 482 10.59 4.08 13.33
N PRO A 483 11.30 4.83 14.20
CA PRO A 483 10.75 5.27 15.48
C PRO A 483 9.48 6.11 15.33
N THR A 484 9.40 6.99 14.33
CA THR A 484 8.22 7.85 14.13
C THR A 484 6.96 7.03 13.88
N SER A 485 7.04 5.95 13.09
CA SER A 485 5.90 5.05 12.85
C SER A 485 5.53 4.26 14.10
N GLY A 486 6.54 3.73 14.79
CA GLY A 486 6.37 2.89 15.96
C GLY A 486 5.82 3.64 17.19
N VAL A 487 6.37 4.81 17.50
CA VAL A 487 5.95 5.65 18.65
C VAL A 487 4.48 6.07 18.49
N ALA A 488 4.10 6.57 17.32
CA ALA A 488 2.70 6.95 17.05
C ALA A 488 1.73 5.77 17.19
N ARG A 489 2.21 4.53 17.05
CA ARG A 489 1.40 3.32 17.26
C ARG A 489 1.24 2.98 18.72
N VAL A 490 2.34 2.90 19.47
CA VAL A 490 2.27 2.52 20.89
C VAL A 490 1.64 3.59 21.77
N SER A 491 1.71 4.87 21.40
CA SER A 491 1.01 5.94 22.12
C SER A 491 -0.52 5.78 22.10
N GLU A 492 -1.10 5.19 21.05
CA GLU A 492 -2.55 4.95 21.03
C GLU A 492 -2.99 3.86 22.00
N ALA A 493 -2.10 2.95 22.39
CA ALA A 493 -2.39 1.96 23.41
C ALA A 493 -2.52 2.60 24.80
N ASP A 494 -1.68 3.60 25.09
CA ASP A 494 -1.79 4.39 26.33
C ASP A 494 -3.02 5.31 26.32
N GLU A 495 -3.43 5.85 25.14
CA GLU A 495 -4.66 6.65 25.00
C GLU A 495 -5.92 5.88 25.45
N VAL A 496 -5.98 4.57 25.18
CA VAL A 496 -7.06 3.69 25.64
C VAL A 496 -6.79 3.08 27.02
N GLY A 497 -5.65 3.37 27.64
CA GLY A 497 -5.28 2.86 28.96
C GLY A 497 -5.09 1.34 29.02
N ALA A 498 -4.65 0.72 27.93
CA ALA A 498 -4.41 -0.72 27.89
C ALA A 498 -3.14 -1.11 28.65
N ASP A 499 -3.16 -2.23 29.36
CA ASP A 499 -1.98 -2.85 29.96
C ASP A 499 -1.13 -3.54 28.88
N TYR A 500 -1.78 -4.11 27.86
CA TYR A 500 -1.10 -4.80 26.77
C TYR A 500 -1.60 -4.40 25.38
N ILE A 501 -0.66 -4.28 24.45
CA ILE A 501 -0.90 -4.23 23.01
C ILE A 501 -0.63 -5.61 22.41
N LEU A 502 -1.71 -6.26 21.97
CA LEU A 502 -1.69 -7.57 21.36
C LEU A 502 -1.37 -7.48 19.87
N THR A 503 -0.75 -8.52 19.32
CA THR A 503 -0.53 -8.65 17.88
C THR A 503 -0.49 -10.13 17.49
N ALA A 504 -0.95 -10.43 16.28
CA ALA A 504 -0.87 -11.77 15.67
C ALA A 504 0.30 -11.84 14.68
N CYS A 505 1.45 -11.24 15.03
CA CYS A 505 2.58 -11.11 14.12
C CYS A 505 3.87 -10.98 14.92
N ALA A 506 4.73 -11.99 14.85
CA ALA A 506 6.01 -12.01 15.55
C ALA A 506 6.88 -10.78 15.26
N GLY A 507 7.02 -10.40 13.98
CA GLY A 507 7.79 -9.21 13.60
C GLY A 507 7.21 -7.91 14.18
N CYS A 508 5.88 -7.74 14.13
CA CYS A 508 5.25 -6.57 14.76
C CYS A 508 5.40 -6.62 16.28
N GLY A 509 5.34 -7.80 16.91
CA GLY A 509 5.53 -7.99 18.35
C GLY A 509 6.88 -7.45 18.81
N VAL A 510 7.96 -7.89 18.18
CA VAL A 510 9.31 -7.38 18.47
C VAL A 510 9.38 -5.86 18.31
N GLN A 511 8.88 -5.34 17.18
CA GLN A 511 8.90 -3.89 16.92
C GLN A 511 8.09 -3.10 17.96
N VAL A 512 6.88 -3.56 18.28
CA VAL A 512 5.99 -2.92 19.24
C VAL A 512 6.59 -2.96 20.65
N ASN A 513 7.15 -4.09 21.08
CA ASN A 513 7.84 -4.21 22.37
C ASN A 513 8.96 -3.15 22.50
N ASN A 514 9.81 -3.04 21.48
CA ASN A 514 10.90 -2.08 21.47
C ASN A 514 10.41 -0.63 21.49
N MET A 515 9.30 -0.33 20.80
CA MET A 515 8.71 1.01 20.80
C MET A 515 8.04 1.34 22.13
N CYS A 516 7.38 0.38 22.80
CA CYS A 516 6.85 0.55 24.14
C CYS A 516 7.95 0.91 25.14
N VAL A 517 9.12 0.27 25.02
CA VAL A 517 10.30 0.55 25.87
C VAL A 517 10.88 1.92 25.55
N ALA A 518 11.12 2.21 24.27
CA ALA A 518 11.72 3.47 23.82
C ALA A 518 10.84 4.69 24.14
N ALA A 519 9.51 4.56 23.99
CA ALA A 519 8.54 5.60 24.30
C ALA A 519 8.12 5.64 25.78
N GLN A 520 8.61 4.68 26.59
CA GLN A 520 8.27 4.54 28.01
C GLN A 520 6.76 4.46 28.26
N THR A 521 6.04 3.71 27.43
CA THR A 521 4.58 3.54 27.56
C THR A 521 4.19 2.77 28.81
N HIS A 522 2.94 2.95 29.25
CA HIS A 522 2.31 2.07 30.24
C HIS A 522 2.09 0.68 29.63
N ALA A 523 1.48 0.65 28.43
CA ALA A 523 1.22 -0.58 27.71
C ALA A 523 2.51 -1.35 27.40
N ARG A 524 2.47 -2.68 27.50
CA ARG A 524 3.54 -3.61 27.07
C ARG A 524 3.07 -4.49 25.92
N GLN A 525 4.01 -5.06 25.18
CA GLN A 525 3.66 -5.99 24.12
C GLN A 525 3.35 -7.38 24.69
N MET A 526 2.33 -8.03 24.14
CA MET A 526 1.99 -9.43 24.40
C MET A 526 1.56 -10.07 23.07
N ASP A 527 1.89 -11.35 22.84
CA ASP A 527 1.36 -12.05 21.67
C ASP A 527 -0.12 -12.38 21.90
N ILE A 528 -0.95 -12.32 20.87
CA ILE A 528 -2.39 -12.58 21.02
C ILE A 528 -2.68 -13.98 21.61
N THR A 529 -1.84 -14.98 21.29
CA THR A 529 -2.03 -16.35 21.76
C THR A 529 -1.65 -16.54 23.24
N ASP A 530 -0.86 -15.63 23.82
CA ASP A 530 -0.48 -15.67 25.23
C ASP A 530 -1.71 -15.58 26.15
N LEU A 531 -2.74 -14.83 25.74
CA LEU A 531 -3.99 -14.72 26.51
C LEU A 531 -4.70 -16.06 26.68
N ALA A 532 -4.92 -16.75 25.56
CA ALA A 532 -5.59 -18.03 25.54
C ALA A 532 -4.75 -19.11 26.23
N ALA A 533 -3.43 -19.10 26.00
CA ALA A 533 -2.51 -20.04 26.64
C ALA A 533 -2.51 -19.88 28.17
N LYS A 534 -2.42 -18.64 28.69
CA LYS A 534 -2.51 -18.35 30.13
C LYS A 534 -3.85 -18.78 30.72
N SER A 535 -4.96 -18.46 30.05
CA SER A 535 -6.31 -18.85 30.48
C SER A 535 -6.45 -20.37 30.63
N LEU A 536 -5.87 -21.14 29.71
CA LEU A 536 -5.90 -22.61 29.78
C LEU A 536 -4.81 -23.22 30.67
N GLY A 537 -3.99 -22.40 31.35
CA GLY A 537 -2.97 -22.85 32.29
C GLY A 537 -1.68 -23.36 31.67
N PHE A 538 -1.41 -23.05 30.39
CA PHE A 538 -0.11 -23.32 29.77
C PHE A 538 0.97 -22.38 30.29
N GLU A 539 2.20 -22.88 30.38
CA GLU A 539 3.37 -22.04 30.65
C GLU A 539 3.68 -21.20 29.40
N VAL A 540 3.69 -19.87 29.55
CA VAL A 540 3.96 -18.95 28.45
C VAL A 540 5.36 -18.38 28.56
N TYR A 541 6.15 -18.58 27.51
CA TYR A 541 7.47 -17.98 27.36
C TYR A 541 7.37 -16.46 27.18
N ASP A 542 8.09 -15.67 27.98
CA ASP A 542 8.19 -14.23 27.76
C ASP A 542 9.28 -13.93 26.71
N SER A 543 8.86 -13.53 25.51
CA SER A 543 9.78 -13.18 24.43
C SER A 543 10.28 -11.74 24.46
N ASN A 544 9.85 -10.90 25.41
CA ASN A 544 10.17 -9.48 25.41
C ASN A 544 11.66 -9.19 25.64
N GLU A 545 12.34 -9.93 26.52
CA GLU A 545 13.78 -9.75 26.76
C GLU A 545 14.61 -10.17 25.55
N ALA A 546 14.30 -11.35 24.97
CA ALA A 546 14.91 -11.81 23.73
C ALA A 546 14.66 -10.81 22.59
N ALA A 547 13.43 -10.31 22.45
CA ALA A 547 13.07 -9.32 21.45
C ALA A 547 13.89 -8.02 21.55
N GLN A 548 14.24 -7.57 22.76
CA GLN A 548 15.12 -6.41 22.94
C GLN A 548 16.57 -6.72 22.51
N ALA A 549 17.11 -7.86 22.94
CA ALA A 549 18.47 -8.26 22.61
C ALA A 549 18.68 -8.39 21.09
N TYR A 550 17.74 -9.07 20.41
CA TYR A 550 17.79 -9.25 18.96
C TYR A 550 17.52 -7.96 18.20
N PHE A 551 16.69 -7.07 18.72
CA PHE A 551 16.45 -5.77 18.08
C PHE A 551 17.71 -4.90 18.07
N ALA A 552 18.49 -4.88 19.16
CA ALA A 552 19.78 -4.19 19.17
C ALA A 552 20.72 -4.72 18.08
N ALA A 553 20.81 -6.05 17.93
CA ALA A 553 21.58 -6.69 16.86
C ALA A 553 21.04 -6.34 15.47
N ALA A 554 19.71 -6.29 15.29
CA ALA A 554 19.07 -5.91 14.05
C ALA A 554 19.37 -4.45 13.67
N VAL A 555 19.34 -3.53 14.64
CA VAL A 555 19.67 -2.12 14.45
C VAL A 555 21.10 -1.97 13.99
N ASP A 556 22.05 -2.66 14.62
CA ASP A 556 23.45 -2.63 14.22
C ASP A 556 23.63 -3.19 12.81
N LEU A 557 23.04 -4.35 12.51
CA LEU A 557 23.08 -5.00 11.19
C LEU A 557 22.53 -4.09 10.08
N LEU A 558 21.44 -3.38 10.36
CA LEU A 558 20.71 -2.56 9.38
C LEU A 558 21.08 -1.07 9.43
N SER A 559 21.99 -0.65 10.31
CA SER A 559 22.38 0.75 10.51
C SER A 559 22.94 1.42 9.27
N THR A 560 23.56 0.64 8.38
CA THR A 560 24.12 1.08 7.10
C THR A 560 23.28 0.64 5.90
N SER A 561 22.08 0.12 6.15
CA SER A 561 21.21 -0.38 5.10
C SER A 561 20.74 0.77 4.22
N THR A 562 21.12 0.73 2.95
CA THR A 562 20.70 1.69 1.92
C THR A 562 20.79 1.03 0.54
N THR A 563 20.26 1.71 -0.46
CA THR A 563 20.41 1.29 -1.86
C THR A 563 21.80 1.67 -2.36
N ILE A 564 22.49 0.70 -2.93
CA ILE A 564 23.82 0.84 -3.52
C ILE A 564 23.79 0.43 -4.97
N GLN A 565 24.72 0.96 -5.77
CA GLN A 565 24.99 0.46 -7.10
C GLN A 565 26.09 -0.61 -7.00
N ASP A 566 25.85 -1.77 -7.59
CA ASP A 566 26.81 -2.86 -7.69
C ASP A 566 28.03 -2.39 -8.48
N GLN A 567 29.23 -2.75 -8.01
CA GLN A 567 30.51 -2.34 -8.63
C GLN A 567 30.88 -3.16 -9.85
#